data_AF-A0A238LBQ4-F1
#
_entry.id   AF-A0A238LBQ4-F1
#
_cell.length_a   1.000
_cell.length_b   1.000
_cell.length_c   1.000
_cell.angle_alpha   90.00
_cell.angle_beta   90.00
_cell.angle_gamma   90.00
#
_symmetry.space_group_name_H-M   'P 1'
#
loop_
_entity.id
_entity.type
_entity.pdbx_description
1 polymer ?
#
loop_
_entity_poly.entity_id
_entity_poly.type
_entity_poly.pdbx_seq_one_letter_code
_entity_poly.pdbx_strand_id
1 'polypeptide(L)'
;MAGAAPPSEHIVTCFAPLADRDGDEQLRFEIDGKVKSVSIRIGQLSRQLVAQLPEMAIDLIELAAFVYAIDSSVSRGGLADQQMGAKWHRRFCVEVPVRELDRWSDPDLKRELEEALMFLSGDRFEFSFVPMDGDDRGQTKYFEFGPEGSWVPDSLLMFSGGLDSFAGALEEIIERKHKVGLISHFSATKIAPIQRDLQKHLALKLGSQTLRHIPMRVQLRGGTNAEGTHRARSFLFAALGMATAVAFGKDRVSFYENGVVSLNLPSVGNVLGTRATRTTHPQTLRRFQSLFSRIFETPLRVDNPFFWRTKTDVIETIARLGMADQIAFTRSCADVHNQTKQFAHCGLCSQCIDRRFAVLAAGLERFDPPEAYRVDLMTGIRARVQDKEAALSYVRAALGYEMIAGADLLTRYPAILNAVDHLGEPSDSSLRRIAGLLQRHGQAVVSVMRKELGVRRPDEFPADSLPHLFGRIQNAQAWPEGPSLSPEHDPVETKEAFELVIDRKRQLVVINGIISIKGAAYRLLSVLADEHLVGAGQGLDPLDYPTLSGGVLADRLGLLDDAAVRQSVNRSRSQLAQRFGSADFEAEDGKVLIENIPWSGYRLAPDRVTVRVQSPK
;
A
#
# COMPACT_ATOMS: atom_id res chain seq x y z
N MET A 1 -17.92 29.29 -3.82
CA MET A 1 -18.02 28.01 -3.07
C MET A 1 -18.84 27.05 -3.90
N ALA A 2 -18.20 26.26 -4.76
CA ALA A 2 -18.85 25.11 -5.38
C ALA A 2 -18.93 24.01 -4.31
N GLY A 3 -20.14 23.58 -3.95
CA GLY A 3 -20.33 22.51 -2.97
C GLY A 3 -19.61 21.25 -3.44
N ALA A 4 -18.85 20.63 -2.55
CA ALA A 4 -18.24 19.32 -2.82
C ALA A 4 -19.35 18.35 -3.27
N ALA A 5 -19.11 17.62 -4.35
CA ALA A 5 -20.04 16.58 -4.78
C ALA A 5 -20.33 15.63 -3.60
N PRO A 6 -21.59 15.20 -3.38
CA PRO A 6 -21.91 14.28 -2.31
C PRO A 6 -21.08 12.99 -2.48
N PRO A 7 -20.59 12.40 -1.38
CA PRO A 7 -19.80 11.17 -1.44
C PRO A 7 -20.60 10.07 -2.13
N SER A 8 -19.94 9.20 -2.90
CA SER A 8 -20.63 8.08 -3.55
C SER A 8 -21.22 7.15 -2.50
N GLU A 9 -22.51 6.84 -2.64
CA GLU A 9 -23.24 5.97 -1.73
C GLU A 9 -23.30 4.54 -2.30
N HIS A 10 -23.07 3.57 -1.43
CA HIS A 10 -23.06 2.15 -1.75
C HIS A 10 -23.94 1.39 -0.74
N ILE A 11 -24.84 0.56 -1.25
CA ILE A 11 -25.71 -0.28 -0.42
C ILE A 11 -25.09 -1.67 -0.33
N VAL A 12 -24.90 -2.14 0.90
CA VAL A 12 -24.27 -3.42 1.18
C VAL A 12 -25.16 -4.28 2.05
N THR A 13 -25.40 -5.52 1.63
CA THR A 13 -26.07 -6.55 2.43
C THR A 13 -25.10 -7.71 2.64
N CYS A 14 -24.71 -7.94 3.90
CA CYS A 14 -23.89 -9.07 4.30
C CYS A 14 -24.78 -10.30 4.53
N PHE A 15 -24.27 -11.47 4.16
CA PHE A 15 -24.96 -12.74 4.33
C PHE A 15 -24.24 -13.60 5.36
N ALA A 16 -24.94 -14.62 5.87
CA ALA A 16 -24.34 -15.61 6.73
C ALA A 16 -23.14 -16.31 6.04
N PRO A 17 -22.16 -16.78 6.82
CA PRO A 17 -21.01 -17.51 6.30
C PRO A 17 -21.43 -18.79 5.56
N LEU A 18 -20.75 -19.11 4.45
CA LEU A 18 -20.94 -20.38 3.73
C LEU A 18 -19.61 -21.09 3.53
N ALA A 19 -19.57 -22.39 3.78
CA ALA A 19 -18.41 -23.21 3.46
C ALA A 19 -18.29 -23.40 1.94
N ASP A 20 -17.09 -23.21 1.39
CA ASP A 20 -16.80 -23.54 0.01
C ASP A 20 -16.44 -25.02 -0.19
N ARG A 21 -16.06 -25.38 -1.42
CA ARG A 21 -15.74 -26.77 -1.80
C ARG A 21 -14.54 -27.35 -1.04
N ASP A 22 -13.64 -26.50 -0.56
CA ASP A 22 -12.46 -26.89 0.21
C ASP A 22 -12.73 -26.90 1.73
N GLY A 23 -13.98 -26.58 2.13
CA GLY A 23 -14.39 -26.44 3.52
C GLY A 23 -14.11 -25.06 4.11
N ASP A 24 -13.70 -24.07 3.30
CA ASP A 24 -13.38 -22.72 3.77
C ASP A 24 -14.62 -21.87 3.93
N GLU A 25 -14.72 -21.26 5.10
CA GLU A 25 -15.78 -20.30 5.36
C GLU A 25 -15.56 -19.02 4.56
N GLN A 26 -16.49 -18.77 3.65
CA GLN A 26 -16.57 -17.55 2.86
C GLN A 26 -17.67 -16.66 3.42
N LEU A 27 -17.26 -15.48 3.85
CA LEU A 27 -18.18 -14.40 4.15
C LEU A 27 -18.59 -13.76 2.83
N ARG A 28 -19.90 -13.73 2.58
CA ARG A 28 -20.46 -13.18 1.34
C ARG A 28 -21.21 -11.90 1.63
N PHE A 29 -21.15 -10.98 0.68
CA PHE A 29 -21.93 -9.76 0.72
C PHE A 29 -22.31 -9.34 -0.69
N GLU A 30 -23.42 -8.65 -0.83
CA GLU A 30 -23.80 -7.95 -2.05
C GLU A 30 -23.47 -6.47 -1.88
N ILE A 31 -22.84 -5.86 -2.89
CA ILE A 31 -22.61 -4.42 -2.96
C ILE A 31 -23.13 -3.91 -4.31
N ASP A 32 -24.11 -3.01 -4.29
CA ASP A 32 -24.77 -2.45 -5.47
C ASP A 32 -25.21 -3.53 -6.49
N GLY A 33 -25.86 -4.60 -6.01
CA GLY A 33 -26.31 -5.71 -6.85
C GLY A 33 -25.23 -6.70 -7.27
N LYS A 34 -23.98 -6.58 -6.77
CA LYS A 34 -22.87 -7.47 -7.11
C LYS A 34 -22.44 -8.29 -5.89
N VAL A 35 -22.63 -9.61 -5.98
CA VAL A 35 -22.17 -10.55 -4.95
C VAL A 35 -20.65 -10.67 -4.98
N LYS A 36 -20.06 -10.55 -3.79
CA LYS A 36 -18.63 -10.65 -3.53
C LYS A 36 -18.38 -11.51 -2.29
N SER A 37 -17.13 -11.93 -2.09
CA SER A 37 -16.76 -12.70 -0.91
C SER A 37 -15.36 -12.42 -0.40
N VAL A 38 -15.14 -12.77 0.86
CA VAL A 38 -13.84 -12.81 1.52
C VAL A 38 -13.74 -14.11 2.30
N SER A 39 -12.59 -14.77 2.22
CA SER A 39 -12.34 -16.02 2.98
C SER A 39 -11.45 -15.75 4.17
N ILE A 40 -11.77 -16.36 5.31
CA ILE A 40 -11.02 -16.25 6.57
C ILE A 40 -10.48 -17.61 6.97
N ARG A 41 -9.23 -17.66 7.44
CA ARG A 41 -8.70 -18.75 8.26
C ARG A 41 -7.83 -18.21 9.39
N ILE A 42 -7.99 -18.74 10.59
CA ILE A 42 -7.21 -18.41 11.80
C ILE A 42 -6.60 -19.70 12.29
N GLY A 43 -5.28 -19.81 12.24
CA GLY A 43 -4.58 -21.05 12.58
C GLY A 43 -3.93 -21.05 13.95
N GLN A 44 -3.65 -22.26 14.44
CA GLN A 44 -2.84 -22.54 15.64
C GLN A 44 -3.48 -22.12 16.97
N LEU A 45 -4.80 -21.89 17.01
CA LEU A 45 -5.56 -21.80 18.26
C LEU A 45 -6.00 -23.21 18.69
N SER A 46 -6.11 -23.49 19.99
CA SER A 46 -6.63 -24.78 20.47
C SER A 46 -8.15 -24.81 20.42
N ARG A 47 -8.75 -26.01 20.42
CA ARG A 47 -10.23 -26.13 20.43
C ARG A 47 -10.82 -25.50 21.70
N GLN A 48 -10.13 -25.66 22.82
CA GLN A 48 -10.53 -25.09 24.09
C GLN A 48 -10.58 -23.56 24.05
N LEU A 49 -9.57 -22.90 23.46
CA LEU A 49 -9.54 -21.43 23.36
C LEU A 49 -10.68 -20.91 22.47
N VAL A 50 -10.94 -21.58 21.35
CA VAL A 50 -12.02 -21.21 20.44
C VAL A 50 -13.39 -21.42 21.06
N ALA A 51 -13.59 -22.53 21.79
CA ALA A 51 -14.85 -22.82 22.48
C ALA A 51 -15.17 -21.83 23.61
N GLN A 52 -14.18 -21.10 24.11
CA GLN A 52 -14.33 -20.09 25.16
C GLN A 52 -14.50 -18.66 24.60
N LEU A 53 -14.45 -18.48 23.28
CA LEU A 53 -14.65 -17.16 22.68
C LEU A 53 -16.11 -16.71 22.86
N PRO A 54 -16.36 -15.48 23.34
CA PRO A 54 -17.69 -14.90 23.34
C PRO A 54 -18.26 -14.77 21.92
N GLU A 55 -19.58 -14.84 21.75
CA GLU A 55 -20.22 -14.64 20.44
C GLU A 55 -19.87 -13.27 19.82
N MET A 56 -19.72 -12.23 20.65
CA MET A 56 -19.23 -10.91 20.20
C MET A 56 -17.83 -10.96 19.56
N ALA A 57 -16.95 -11.88 19.98
CA ALA A 57 -15.63 -12.02 19.36
C ALA A 57 -15.76 -12.58 17.94
N ILE A 58 -16.68 -13.52 17.74
CA ILE A 58 -16.99 -14.13 16.45
C ILE A 58 -17.60 -13.08 15.52
N ASP A 59 -18.61 -12.34 16.00
CA ASP A 59 -19.22 -11.24 15.25
C ASP A 59 -18.19 -10.16 14.89
N LEU A 60 -17.28 -9.79 15.81
CA LEU A 60 -16.22 -8.82 15.55
C LEU A 60 -15.24 -9.29 14.46
N ILE A 61 -14.86 -10.57 14.45
CA ILE A 61 -13.99 -11.14 13.41
C ILE A 61 -14.67 -11.04 12.04
N GLU A 62 -15.93 -11.44 11.96
CA GLU A 62 -16.71 -11.43 10.71
C GLU A 62 -16.95 -10.00 10.21
N LEU A 63 -17.37 -9.10 11.09
CA LEU A 63 -17.57 -7.68 10.81
C LEU A 63 -16.29 -7.02 10.30
N ALA A 64 -15.14 -7.27 10.93
CA ALA A 64 -13.89 -6.67 10.51
C ALA A 64 -13.42 -7.18 9.14
N ALA A 65 -13.71 -8.43 8.80
CA ALA A 65 -13.45 -8.99 7.48
C ALA A 65 -14.40 -8.41 6.42
N PHE A 66 -15.69 -8.23 6.74
CA PHE A 66 -16.64 -7.53 5.86
C PHE A 66 -16.17 -6.11 5.58
N VAL A 67 -15.86 -5.32 6.61
CA VAL A 67 -15.38 -3.94 6.45
C VAL A 67 -14.14 -3.87 5.56
N TYR A 68 -13.17 -4.78 5.76
CA TYR A 68 -11.98 -4.85 4.90
C TYR A 68 -12.32 -5.17 3.43
N ALA A 69 -13.25 -6.10 3.20
CA ALA A 69 -13.66 -6.52 1.86
C ALA A 69 -14.51 -5.46 1.15
N ILE A 70 -15.38 -4.75 1.87
CA ILE A 70 -16.20 -3.63 1.39
C ILE A 70 -15.29 -2.45 1.03
N ASP A 71 -14.37 -2.06 1.91
CA ASP A 71 -13.38 -0.99 1.65
C ASP A 71 -12.59 -1.26 0.37
N SER A 72 -12.12 -2.51 0.20
CA SER A 72 -11.30 -2.94 -0.93
C SER A 72 -12.12 -3.16 -2.22
N SER A 73 -13.45 -3.16 -2.14
CA SER A 73 -14.36 -3.47 -3.26
C SER A 73 -14.69 -2.29 -4.17
N VAL A 74 -14.49 -1.06 -3.70
CA VAL A 74 -14.82 0.17 -4.43
C VAL A 74 -13.55 0.99 -4.59
N SER A 75 -13.18 1.40 -5.80
CA SER A 75 -11.98 2.23 -5.98
C SER A 75 -12.22 3.67 -5.50
N ARG A 76 -11.24 4.26 -4.82
CA ARG A 76 -11.20 5.70 -4.51
C ARG A 76 -10.62 6.54 -5.68
N GLY A 77 -10.39 5.93 -6.84
CA GLY A 77 -9.71 6.55 -7.99
C GLY A 77 -8.22 6.19 -8.07
N GLY A 78 -7.54 6.71 -9.10
CA GLY A 78 -6.10 6.56 -9.31
C GLY A 78 -5.28 7.73 -8.75
N LEU A 79 -3.95 7.67 -8.89
CA LEU A 79 -3.03 8.73 -8.43
C LEU A 79 -3.23 10.08 -9.14
N ALA A 80 -3.81 10.07 -10.35
CA ALA A 80 -4.25 11.25 -11.08
C ALA A 80 -5.77 11.41 -10.92
N ASP A 81 -6.21 11.90 -9.76
CA ASP A 81 -7.65 12.13 -9.54
C ASP A 81 -8.08 13.46 -10.17
N GLN A 82 -8.56 13.39 -11.41
CA GLN A 82 -9.06 14.52 -12.21
C GLN A 82 -10.26 15.25 -11.57
N GLN A 83 -10.90 14.67 -10.54
CA GLN A 83 -12.05 15.27 -9.85
C GLN A 83 -11.74 15.71 -8.41
N MET A 84 -10.48 16.06 -8.11
CA MET A 84 -10.08 16.64 -6.82
C MET A 84 -10.43 15.76 -5.59
N GLY A 85 -10.50 14.44 -5.72
CA GLY A 85 -10.89 13.57 -4.60
C GLY A 85 -12.39 13.30 -4.50
N ALA A 86 -13.19 13.53 -5.53
CA ALA A 86 -14.65 13.31 -5.47
C ALA A 86 -15.04 11.88 -5.03
N LYS A 87 -14.22 10.87 -5.36
CA LYS A 87 -14.41 9.47 -4.94
C LYS A 87 -13.62 9.09 -3.69
N TRP A 88 -12.92 10.04 -3.09
CA TRP A 88 -12.03 9.81 -1.96
C TRP A 88 -12.79 9.48 -0.68
N HIS A 89 -13.94 10.12 -0.49
CA HIS A 89 -14.87 9.86 0.59
C HIS A 89 -16.07 9.09 0.04
N ARG A 90 -16.31 7.89 0.55
CA ARG A 90 -17.45 7.04 0.18
C ARG A 90 -18.38 6.88 1.38
N ARG A 91 -19.65 6.60 1.12
CA ARG A 91 -20.64 6.21 2.13
C ARG A 91 -21.06 4.77 1.87
N PHE A 92 -20.99 3.93 2.89
CA PHE A 92 -21.43 2.54 2.88
C PHE A 92 -22.58 2.37 3.86
N CYS A 93 -23.75 1.99 3.37
CA CYS A 93 -24.89 1.58 4.18
C CYS A 93 -24.86 0.05 4.26
N VAL A 94 -24.45 -0.50 5.41
CA VAL A 94 -24.11 -1.91 5.56
C VAL A 94 -25.09 -2.61 6.49
N GLU A 95 -25.88 -3.53 5.94
CA GLU A 95 -26.71 -4.44 6.72
C GLU A 95 -25.91 -5.71 7.07
N VAL A 96 -25.81 -6.06 8.35
CA VAL A 96 -24.99 -7.19 8.84
C VAL A 96 -25.77 -8.09 9.79
N PRO A 97 -25.87 -9.42 9.52
CA PRO A 97 -26.40 -10.37 10.48
C PRO A 97 -25.39 -10.59 11.62
N VAL A 98 -25.87 -10.54 12.87
CA VAL A 98 -25.06 -10.69 14.08
C VAL A 98 -25.72 -11.64 15.09
N ARG A 99 -24.92 -12.27 15.94
CA ARG A 99 -25.41 -13.20 16.98
C ARG A 99 -25.99 -12.43 18.16
N GLU A 100 -25.34 -11.33 18.54
CA GLU A 100 -25.64 -10.49 19.70
C GLU A 100 -26.29 -9.15 19.28
N LEU A 101 -27.51 -9.21 18.72
CA LEU A 101 -28.20 -8.06 18.12
C LEU A 101 -28.35 -6.88 19.07
N ASP A 102 -28.79 -7.13 20.31
CA ASP A 102 -29.05 -6.07 21.30
C ASP A 102 -27.78 -5.28 21.61
N ARG A 103 -26.63 -5.96 21.68
CA ARG A 103 -25.33 -5.34 21.94
C ARG A 103 -24.85 -4.52 20.76
N TRP A 104 -24.89 -5.06 19.55
CA TRP A 104 -24.48 -4.33 18.33
C TRP A 104 -25.42 -3.17 17.98
N SER A 105 -26.69 -3.26 18.37
CA SER A 105 -27.69 -2.21 18.18
C SER A 105 -27.62 -1.11 19.23
N ASP A 106 -26.76 -1.23 20.25
CA ASP A 106 -26.47 -0.15 21.19
C ASP A 106 -26.00 1.10 20.42
N PRO A 107 -26.72 2.24 20.50
CA PRO A 107 -26.44 3.42 19.67
C PRO A 107 -25.03 3.96 19.84
N ASP A 108 -24.51 3.84 21.05
CA ASP A 108 -23.21 4.36 21.39
C ASP A 108 -22.07 3.42 20.94
N LEU A 109 -22.21 2.09 21.04
CA LEU A 109 -21.26 1.13 20.45
C LEU A 109 -21.19 1.28 18.94
N LYS A 110 -22.35 1.39 18.29
CA LYS A 110 -22.45 1.64 16.87
C LYS A 110 -21.72 2.93 16.48
N ARG A 111 -21.96 4.03 17.20
CA ARG A 111 -21.26 5.31 16.97
C ARG A 111 -19.74 5.16 17.11
N GLU A 112 -19.25 4.47 18.14
CA GLU A 112 -17.81 4.25 18.34
C GLU A 112 -17.17 3.47 17.19
N LEU A 113 -17.85 2.43 16.68
CA LEU A 113 -17.41 1.68 15.52
C LEU A 113 -17.34 2.56 14.27
N GLU A 114 -18.40 3.29 13.96
CA GLU A 114 -18.50 4.14 12.78
C GLU A 114 -17.46 5.26 12.79
N GLU A 115 -17.24 5.92 13.94
CA GLU A 115 -16.20 6.94 14.09
C GLU A 115 -14.78 6.37 13.97
N ALA A 116 -14.53 5.16 14.50
CA ALA A 116 -13.24 4.49 14.36
C ALA A 116 -12.93 4.22 12.89
N LEU A 117 -13.90 3.71 12.12
CA LEU A 117 -13.75 3.47 10.69
C LEU A 117 -13.59 4.77 9.91
N MET A 118 -14.37 5.81 10.23
CA MET A 118 -14.27 7.11 9.59
C MET A 118 -12.89 7.74 9.74
N PHE A 119 -12.29 7.66 10.94
CA PHE A 119 -10.94 8.18 11.15
C PHE A 119 -9.87 7.41 10.36
N LEU A 120 -10.04 6.09 10.26
CA LEU A 120 -9.09 5.20 9.59
C LEU A 120 -9.13 5.30 8.07
N SER A 121 -10.33 5.18 7.51
CA SER A 121 -10.54 5.07 6.07
C SER A 121 -10.86 6.40 5.41
N GLY A 122 -11.41 7.35 6.16
CA GLY A 122 -12.02 8.56 5.61
C GLY A 122 -13.42 8.32 5.01
N ASP A 123 -13.93 7.09 5.03
CA ASP A 123 -15.28 6.77 4.56
C ASP A 123 -16.28 6.80 5.71
N ARG A 124 -17.55 6.98 5.36
CA ARG A 124 -18.66 6.87 6.29
C ARG A 124 -19.26 5.47 6.17
N PHE A 125 -19.08 4.65 7.20
CA PHE A 125 -19.82 3.40 7.36
C PHE A 125 -21.05 3.67 8.23
N GLU A 126 -22.20 3.18 7.80
CA GLU A 126 -23.45 3.21 8.58
C GLU A 126 -23.99 1.80 8.67
N PHE A 127 -24.10 1.27 9.89
CA PHE A 127 -24.50 -0.13 10.08
C PHE A 127 -26.00 -0.27 10.36
N SER A 128 -26.60 -1.33 9.82
CA SER A 128 -27.90 -1.85 10.25
C SER A 128 -27.69 -3.30 10.68
N PHE A 129 -27.91 -3.60 11.96
CA PHE A 129 -27.71 -4.96 12.46
C PHE A 129 -29.03 -5.72 12.43
N VAL A 130 -28.98 -6.96 11.99
CA VAL A 130 -30.13 -7.88 11.94
C VAL A 130 -29.79 -9.17 12.69
N PRO A 131 -30.76 -9.88 13.29
CA PRO A 131 -30.46 -11.11 14.00
C PRO A 131 -30.02 -12.20 13.03
N MET A 132 -28.95 -12.92 13.37
CA MET A 132 -28.50 -14.11 12.64
C MET A 132 -29.43 -15.30 12.93
N ASP A 133 -29.88 -15.96 11.86
CA ASP A 133 -30.76 -17.13 11.93
C ASP A 133 -30.08 -18.28 12.69
N GLY A 134 -30.84 -19.04 13.48
CA GLY A 134 -30.35 -20.10 14.34
C GLY A 134 -29.64 -21.23 13.58
N ASP A 135 -30.12 -21.54 12.37
CA ASP A 135 -29.51 -22.54 11.50
C ASP A 135 -28.14 -22.07 10.93
N ASP A 136 -27.96 -20.75 10.82
CA ASP A 136 -26.73 -20.11 10.36
C ASP A 136 -25.71 -19.89 11.50
N ARG A 137 -26.10 -20.07 12.77
CA ARG A 137 -25.22 -19.99 13.95
C ARG A 137 -24.28 -21.19 14.13
N GLY A 138 -24.12 -22.04 13.11
CA GLY A 138 -23.28 -23.23 13.16
C GLY A 138 -21.84 -22.95 13.63
N GLN A 139 -21.11 -24.00 14.01
CA GLN A 139 -19.69 -23.87 14.39
C GLN A 139 -18.90 -23.22 13.24
N THR A 140 -18.36 -22.03 13.50
CA THR A 140 -17.53 -21.32 12.53
C THR A 140 -16.34 -22.19 12.12
N LYS A 141 -16.12 -22.29 10.81
CA LYS A 141 -15.12 -23.19 10.19
C LYS A 141 -13.82 -22.49 9.85
N TYR A 142 -13.70 -21.20 10.15
CA TYR A 142 -12.45 -20.47 9.92
C TYR A 142 -11.33 -20.76 10.94
N PHE A 143 -11.53 -21.56 11.99
CA PHE A 143 -10.47 -21.92 12.94
C PHE A 143 -9.74 -23.22 12.56
N GLU A 144 -8.43 -23.15 12.31
CA GLU A 144 -7.56 -24.32 12.19
C GLU A 144 -6.89 -24.63 13.53
N PHE A 145 -7.23 -25.78 14.10
CA PHE A 145 -6.78 -26.13 15.43
C PHE A 145 -5.31 -26.57 15.48
N GLY A 146 -4.57 -25.96 16.39
CA GLY A 146 -3.21 -26.38 16.76
C GLY A 146 -3.21 -27.53 17.77
N PRO A 147 -2.02 -28.00 18.18
CA PRO A 147 -1.90 -29.01 19.23
C PRO A 147 -2.51 -28.50 20.54
N GLU A 148 -3.30 -29.35 21.19
CA GLU A 148 -3.81 -29.12 22.54
C GLU A 148 -2.63 -29.00 23.52
N GLY A 149 -2.68 -28.04 24.43
CA GLY A 149 -1.60 -27.84 25.41
C GLY A 149 -1.76 -26.61 26.29
N SER A 150 -1.04 -26.60 27.41
CA SER A 150 -1.09 -25.56 28.46
C SER A 150 -0.24 -24.31 28.16
N TRP A 151 0.20 -24.12 26.91
CA TRP A 151 0.99 -22.94 26.56
C TRP A 151 0.10 -21.69 26.56
N VAL A 152 0.50 -20.70 27.35
CA VAL A 152 -0.17 -19.41 27.46
C VAL A 152 0.88 -18.32 27.24
N PRO A 153 0.62 -17.32 26.38
CA PRO A 153 1.52 -16.20 26.20
C PRO A 153 1.48 -15.26 27.41
N ASP A 154 2.60 -14.63 27.73
CA ASP A 154 2.64 -13.49 28.62
C ASP A 154 2.26 -12.19 27.87
N SER A 155 2.67 -12.09 26.59
CA SER A 155 2.32 -10.98 25.72
C SER A 155 1.88 -11.42 24.32
N LEU A 156 0.96 -10.65 23.73
CA LEU A 156 0.45 -10.83 22.38
C LEU A 156 0.79 -9.60 21.54
N LEU A 157 1.37 -9.82 20.37
CA LEU A 157 1.74 -8.74 19.47
C LEU A 157 1.45 -9.05 18.02
N MET A 158 1.15 -7.99 17.27
CA MET A 158 0.95 -8.05 15.82
C MET A 158 2.31 -8.16 15.11
N PHE A 159 2.49 -9.24 14.36
CA PHE A 159 3.74 -9.61 13.72
C PHE A 159 3.63 -9.55 12.20
N SER A 160 4.15 -8.47 11.60
CA SER A 160 4.13 -8.31 10.13
C SER A 160 5.27 -9.05 9.44
N GLY A 161 6.37 -9.32 10.16
CA GLY A 161 7.63 -9.83 9.61
C GLY A 161 8.59 -8.71 9.16
N GLY A 162 8.22 -7.44 9.39
CA GLY A 162 9.10 -6.28 9.22
C GLY A 162 10.00 -6.03 10.43
N LEU A 163 10.96 -5.09 10.29
CA LEU A 163 11.95 -4.76 11.32
C LEU A 163 11.33 -4.41 12.67
N ASP A 164 10.31 -3.55 12.66
CA ASP A 164 9.69 -3.02 13.87
C ASP A 164 9.03 -4.14 14.68
N SER A 165 8.19 -4.95 14.03
CA SER A 165 7.55 -6.11 14.67
C SER A 165 8.55 -7.19 15.12
N PHE A 166 9.67 -7.33 14.41
CA PHE A 166 10.73 -8.26 14.78
C PHE A 166 11.50 -7.78 16.01
N ALA A 167 11.91 -6.51 16.04
CA ALA A 167 12.54 -5.90 17.20
C ALA A 167 11.63 -5.91 18.43
N GLY A 168 10.33 -5.65 18.25
CA GLY A 168 9.34 -5.75 19.32
C GLY A 168 9.25 -7.14 19.93
N ALA A 169 9.21 -8.18 19.08
CA ALA A 169 9.25 -9.57 19.54
C ALA A 169 10.55 -9.89 20.30
N LEU A 170 11.69 -9.39 19.82
CA LEU A 170 12.97 -9.59 20.50
C LEU A 170 13.01 -8.93 21.89
N GLU A 171 12.49 -7.70 22.05
CA GLU A 171 12.46 -7.05 23.37
C GLU A 171 11.57 -7.80 24.36
N GLU A 172 10.39 -8.23 23.93
CA GLU A 172 9.48 -9.02 24.77
C GLU A 172 10.13 -10.35 25.20
N ILE A 173 10.78 -11.07 24.27
CA ILE A 173 11.38 -12.38 24.58
C ILE A 173 12.69 -12.24 25.36
N ILE A 174 13.60 -11.38 24.91
CA ILE A 174 14.99 -11.33 25.42
C ILE A 174 15.10 -10.45 26.65
N GLU A 175 14.50 -9.27 26.66
CA GLU A 175 14.64 -8.33 27.79
C GLU A 175 13.62 -8.61 28.87
N ARG A 176 12.35 -8.79 28.47
CA ARG A 176 11.25 -9.01 29.42
C ARG A 176 11.05 -10.47 29.81
N LYS A 177 11.71 -11.39 29.10
CA LYS A 177 11.60 -12.85 29.34
C LYS A 177 10.17 -13.38 29.22
N HIS A 178 9.36 -12.73 28.39
CA HIS A 178 7.98 -13.12 28.14
C HIS A 178 7.89 -14.27 27.13
N LYS A 179 6.90 -15.14 27.32
CA LYS A 179 6.37 -15.99 26.25
C LYS A 179 5.51 -15.14 25.33
N VAL A 180 5.78 -15.17 24.02
CA VAL A 180 5.14 -14.26 23.07
C VAL A 180 4.25 -15.00 22.09
N GLY A 181 2.99 -14.59 21.97
CA GLY A 181 2.15 -14.98 20.84
C GLY A 181 2.29 -13.97 19.70
N LEU A 182 2.86 -14.43 18.59
CA LEU A 182 3.03 -13.65 17.37
C LEU A 182 1.80 -13.82 16.49
N ILE A 183 1.00 -12.78 16.38
CA ILE A 183 -0.23 -12.78 15.57
C ILE A 183 0.11 -12.19 14.20
N SER A 184 0.09 -13.00 13.14
CA SER A 184 0.40 -12.49 11.80
C SER A 184 -0.80 -12.59 10.89
N HIS A 185 -0.97 -11.60 10.01
CA HIS A 185 -1.90 -11.69 8.91
C HIS A 185 -1.16 -11.76 7.57
N PHE A 186 -1.69 -12.56 6.65
CA PHE A 186 -1.28 -12.56 5.25
C PHE A 186 -2.48 -12.70 4.30
N SER A 187 -2.53 -11.83 3.29
CA SER A 187 -3.43 -11.93 2.13
C SER A 187 -2.70 -12.44 0.88
N ALA A 188 -1.36 -12.28 0.85
CA ALA A 188 -0.49 -12.72 -0.24
C ALA A 188 0.35 -13.93 0.17
N THR A 189 0.44 -14.93 -0.72
CA THR A 189 1.17 -16.18 -0.49
C THR A 189 2.67 -16.00 -0.25
N LYS A 190 3.25 -14.85 -0.65
CA LYS A 190 4.68 -14.54 -0.49
C LYS A 190 5.10 -14.19 0.94
N ILE A 191 4.20 -13.62 1.76
CA ILE A 191 4.53 -13.15 3.11
C ILE A 191 4.47 -14.27 4.15
N ALA A 192 3.56 -15.24 3.99
CA ALA A 192 3.42 -16.34 4.94
C ALA A 192 4.71 -17.16 5.13
N PRO A 193 5.47 -17.55 4.08
CA PRO A 193 6.78 -18.20 4.25
C PRO A 193 7.75 -17.36 5.07
N ILE A 194 7.83 -16.06 4.81
CA ILE A 194 8.77 -15.15 5.49
C ILE A 194 8.46 -15.07 6.99
N GLN A 195 7.19 -14.89 7.36
CA GLN A 195 6.77 -14.84 8.76
C GLN A 195 7.06 -16.17 9.47
N ARG A 196 6.77 -17.31 8.81
CA ARG A 196 7.06 -18.65 9.35
C ARG A 196 8.56 -18.90 9.49
N ASP A 197 9.36 -18.46 8.53
CA ASP A 197 10.81 -18.68 8.58
C ASP A 197 11.45 -17.81 9.67
N LEU A 198 11.04 -16.54 9.81
CA LEU A 198 11.46 -15.69 10.93
C LEU A 198 11.08 -16.30 12.29
N GLN A 199 9.85 -16.80 12.42
CA GLN A 199 9.41 -17.52 13.62
C GLN A 199 10.30 -18.72 13.92
N LYS A 200 10.60 -19.55 12.91
CA LYS A 200 11.45 -20.73 13.07
C LYS A 200 12.86 -20.34 13.52
N HIS A 201 13.45 -19.30 12.92
CA HIS A 201 14.76 -18.82 13.32
C HIS A 201 14.76 -18.29 14.77
N LEU A 202 13.72 -17.53 15.16
CA LEU A 202 13.55 -17.08 16.54
C LEU A 202 13.43 -18.27 17.50
N ALA A 203 12.59 -19.26 17.18
CA ALA A 203 12.39 -20.44 18.01
C ALA A 203 13.66 -21.31 18.11
N LEU A 204 14.46 -21.39 17.04
CA LEU A 204 15.74 -22.10 17.04
C LEU A 204 16.76 -21.42 17.96
N LYS A 205 16.86 -20.09 17.91
CA LYS A 205 17.84 -19.32 18.69
C LYS A 205 17.42 -19.08 20.15
N LEU A 206 16.13 -18.85 20.39
CA LEU A 206 15.59 -18.43 21.70
C LEU A 206 14.82 -19.55 22.42
N GLY A 207 14.65 -20.71 21.79
CA GLY A 207 13.94 -21.86 22.33
C GLY A 207 12.48 -21.92 21.88
N SER A 208 12.00 -23.11 21.54
CA SER A 208 10.68 -23.35 20.92
C SER A 208 9.47 -23.06 21.81
N GLN A 209 9.67 -22.89 23.12
CA GLN A 209 8.61 -22.59 24.09
C GLN A 209 8.43 -21.09 24.36
N THR A 210 9.36 -20.25 23.90
CA THR A 210 9.32 -18.80 24.15
C THR A 210 8.35 -18.06 23.24
N LEU A 211 7.94 -18.68 22.13
CA LEU A 211 7.01 -18.05 21.20
C LEU A 211 6.12 -19.06 20.49
N ARG A 212 4.91 -18.61 20.14
CA ARG A 212 3.99 -19.33 19.26
C ARG A 212 3.49 -18.38 18.18
N HIS A 213 3.41 -18.87 16.95
CA HIS A 213 2.90 -18.10 15.83
C HIS A 213 1.47 -18.51 15.52
N ILE A 214 0.60 -17.50 15.43
CA ILE A 214 -0.84 -17.60 15.20
C ILE A 214 -1.09 -16.95 13.82
N PRO A 215 -1.00 -17.73 12.73
CA PRO A 215 -1.19 -17.24 11.38
C PRO A 215 -2.66 -17.01 11.06
N MET A 216 -2.99 -15.86 10.49
CA MET A 216 -4.33 -15.49 10.07
C MET A 216 -4.33 -15.16 8.58
N ARG A 217 -5.18 -15.83 7.82
CA ARG A 217 -5.36 -15.62 6.39
C ARG A 217 -6.71 -14.97 6.17
N VAL A 218 -6.71 -13.73 5.68
CA VAL A 218 -7.94 -13.10 5.17
C VAL A 218 -7.67 -12.76 3.72
N GLN A 219 -8.40 -13.39 2.81
CA GLN A 219 -8.16 -13.31 1.38
C GLN A 219 -9.39 -12.77 0.66
N LEU A 220 -9.18 -11.61 0.04
CA LEU A 220 -10.10 -10.97 -0.88
C LEU A 220 -10.34 -11.88 -2.10
N ARG A 221 -11.62 -12.14 -2.46
CA ARG A 221 -12.01 -12.95 -3.62
C ARG A 221 -12.53 -12.07 -4.77
N GLY A 222 -12.91 -12.68 -5.90
CA GLY A 222 -13.21 -12.00 -7.16
C GLY A 222 -13.94 -10.65 -7.01
N GLY A 223 -13.33 -9.58 -7.54
CA GLY A 223 -13.91 -8.23 -7.53
C GLY A 223 -13.75 -7.43 -6.23
N THR A 224 -13.07 -7.95 -5.19
CA THR A 224 -12.87 -7.25 -3.91
C THR A 224 -11.49 -6.59 -3.74
N ASN A 225 -10.70 -6.46 -4.82
CA ASN A 225 -9.36 -5.84 -4.79
C ASN A 225 -9.26 -4.62 -5.73
N ALA A 226 -10.34 -3.83 -5.81
CA ALA A 226 -10.42 -2.63 -6.63
C ALA A 226 -9.82 -1.40 -5.94
N GLU A 227 -9.69 -1.43 -4.61
CA GLU A 227 -8.98 -0.41 -3.82
C GLU A 227 -7.64 -0.96 -3.29
N GLY A 228 -6.53 -0.41 -3.78
CA GLY A 228 -5.17 -0.77 -3.40
C GLY A 228 -4.63 -0.06 -2.16
N THR A 229 -5.30 0.95 -1.59
CA THR A 229 -4.80 1.62 -0.36
C THR A 229 -5.05 0.83 0.92
N HIS A 230 -6.02 -0.09 0.93
CA HIS A 230 -6.35 -1.00 2.03
C HIS A 230 -6.45 -0.33 3.42
N ARG A 231 -7.15 0.80 3.52
CA ARG A 231 -7.18 1.63 4.75
C ARG A 231 -7.91 0.96 5.92
N ALA A 232 -8.92 0.16 5.64
CA ALA A 232 -9.63 -0.58 6.69
C ALA A 232 -8.86 -1.79 7.21
N ARG A 233 -7.72 -2.16 6.59
CA ARG A 233 -6.95 -3.35 6.96
C ARG A 233 -6.43 -3.32 8.40
N SER A 234 -6.15 -2.14 8.93
CA SER A 234 -5.72 -2.01 10.33
C SER A 234 -6.82 -2.35 11.34
N PHE A 235 -8.09 -2.08 11.01
CA PHE A 235 -9.22 -2.49 11.85
C PHE A 235 -9.31 -4.00 11.92
N LEU A 236 -9.23 -4.68 10.76
CA LEU A 236 -9.15 -6.14 10.70
C LEU A 236 -8.03 -6.70 11.58
N PHE A 237 -6.83 -6.10 11.52
CA PHE A 237 -5.68 -6.56 12.29
C PHE A 237 -5.89 -6.40 13.79
N ALA A 238 -6.40 -5.24 14.21
CA ALA A 238 -6.65 -4.95 15.61
C ALA A 238 -7.78 -5.83 16.17
N ALA A 239 -8.85 -6.05 15.40
CA ALA A 239 -9.96 -6.93 15.75
C ALA A 239 -9.52 -8.38 15.94
N LEU A 240 -8.77 -8.93 14.97
CA LEU A 240 -8.22 -10.29 15.06
C LEU A 240 -7.24 -10.43 16.23
N GLY A 241 -6.37 -9.44 16.42
CA GLY A 241 -5.43 -9.39 17.52
C GLY A 241 -6.12 -9.37 18.88
N MET A 242 -7.16 -8.56 19.02
CA MET A 242 -7.93 -8.46 20.26
C MET A 242 -8.79 -9.69 20.54
N ALA A 243 -9.48 -10.24 19.53
CA ALA A 243 -10.21 -11.49 19.69
C ALA A 243 -9.28 -12.63 20.16
N THR A 244 -8.05 -12.66 19.65
CA THR A 244 -7.03 -13.61 20.12
C THR A 244 -6.61 -13.33 21.56
N ALA A 245 -6.43 -12.05 21.94
CA ALA A 245 -6.13 -11.69 23.32
C ALA A 245 -7.23 -12.15 24.28
N VAL A 246 -8.49 -11.89 23.95
CA VAL A 246 -9.64 -12.35 24.73
C VAL A 246 -9.66 -13.88 24.83
N ALA A 247 -9.41 -14.62 23.74
CA ALA A 247 -9.29 -16.09 23.78
C ALA A 247 -8.25 -16.58 24.80
N PHE A 248 -7.09 -15.90 24.89
CA PHE A 248 -6.04 -16.24 25.87
C PHE A 248 -6.25 -15.63 27.27
N GLY A 249 -7.39 -14.97 27.52
CA GLY A 249 -7.65 -14.26 28.78
C GLY A 249 -6.69 -13.10 29.01
N LYS A 250 -6.26 -12.43 27.94
CA LYS A 250 -5.36 -11.26 27.97
C LYS A 250 -6.14 -10.01 27.65
N ASP A 251 -5.73 -8.93 28.30
CA ASP A 251 -6.34 -7.60 28.18
C ASP A 251 -5.60 -6.70 27.20
N ARG A 252 -4.49 -7.16 26.61
CA ARG A 252 -3.58 -6.32 25.83
C ARG A 252 -3.12 -7.00 24.55
N VAL A 253 -3.14 -6.24 23.47
CA VAL A 253 -2.43 -6.54 22.22
C VAL A 253 -1.56 -5.36 21.81
N SER A 254 -0.30 -5.62 21.46
CA SER A 254 0.66 -4.59 21.07
C SER A 254 0.98 -4.62 19.59
N PHE A 255 0.96 -3.44 18.97
CA PHE A 255 1.60 -3.18 17.70
C PHE A 255 3.04 -2.70 17.94
N TYR A 256 3.92 -2.92 16.99
CA TYR A 256 5.28 -2.39 17.03
C TYR A 256 5.57 -1.71 15.70
N GLU A 257 5.51 -0.37 15.71
CA GLU A 257 5.85 0.50 14.59
C GLU A 257 6.53 1.75 15.14
N ASN A 258 7.63 2.17 14.52
CA ASN A 258 8.32 3.39 14.92
C ASN A 258 7.41 4.64 14.81
N GLY A 259 7.68 5.64 15.64
CA GLY A 259 6.85 6.83 15.75
C GLY A 259 6.73 7.67 14.49
N VAL A 260 7.79 7.73 13.68
CA VAL A 260 7.80 8.54 12.45
C VAL A 260 6.77 8.00 11.47
N VAL A 261 6.75 6.68 11.28
CA VAL A 261 5.75 5.99 10.46
C VAL A 261 4.37 6.02 11.11
N SER A 262 4.25 5.91 12.43
CA SER A 262 2.97 6.03 13.13
C SER A 262 2.31 7.40 12.98
N LEU A 263 3.10 8.48 13.00
CA LEU A 263 2.63 9.85 12.78
C LEU A 263 2.26 10.07 11.31
N ASN A 264 3.04 9.48 10.39
CA ASN A 264 2.84 9.54 8.94
C ASN A 264 2.60 10.98 8.43
N LEU A 265 3.46 11.91 8.86
CA LEU A 265 3.37 13.30 8.48
C LEU A 265 3.59 13.46 6.96
N PRO A 266 2.81 14.33 6.28
CA PRO A 266 2.94 14.51 4.84
C PRO A 266 4.32 15.09 4.48
N SER A 267 5.05 14.40 3.60
CA SER A 267 6.35 14.85 3.11
C SER A 267 6.26 15.99 2.08
N VAL A 268 5.06 16.20 1.49
CA VAL A 268 4.77 17.26 0.52
C VAL A 268 3.49 17.99 0.92
N GLY A 269 3.48 19.33 0.87
CA GLY A 269 2.35 20.16 1.33
C GLY A 269 1.01 19.90 0.63
N ASN A 270 1.03 19.27 -0.56
CA ASN A 270 -0.18 18.97 -1.35
C ASN A 270 -0.81 17.60 -1.05
N VAL A 271 -0.25 16.82 -0.12
CA VAL A 271 -0.88 15.58 0.37
C VAL A 271 -1.95 15.94 1.39
N LEU A 272 -3.15 16.27 0.89
CA LEU A 272 -4.32 16.60 1.72
C LEU A 272 -4.81 15.38 2.51
N GLY A 273 -5.05 15.57 3.81
CA GLY A 273 -6.00 14.78 4.61
C GLY A 273 -5.65 13.31 4.84
N THR A 274 -6.66 12.44 4.72
CA THR A 274 -6.59 11.01 5.02
C THR A 274 -5.70 10.22 4.05
N ARG A 275 -4.90 10.84 3.16
CA ARG A 275 -4.07 10.14 2.15
C ARG A 275 -2.95 9.26 2.71
N ALA A 276 -2.56 9.44 3.97
CA ALA A 276 -1.62 8.57 4.67
C ALA A 276 -2.36 7.47 5.47
N THR A 277 -1.84 6.25 5.53
CA THR A 277 -2.38 5.19 6.41
C THR A 277 -2.03 5.50 7.86
N ARG A 278 -3.00 5.39 8.78
CA ARG A 278 -2.86 5.75 10.22
C ARG A 278 -2.95 4.55 11.14
N THR A 279 -2.38 3.43 10.73
CA THR A 279 -2.55 2.10 11.36
C THR A 279 -2.19 2.08 12.85
N THR A 280 -1.09 2.71 13.24
CA THR A 280 -0.60 2.77 14.63
C THR A 280 -0.57 4.20 15.18
N HIS A 281 -1.34 5.12 14.57
CA HIS A 281 -1.47 6.49 15.04
C HIS A 281 -2.12 6.51 16.45
N PRO A 282 -1.71 7.39 17.39
CA PRO A 282 -2.23 7.39 18.76
C PRO A 282 -3.77 7.45 18.85
N GLN A 283 -4.40 8.32 18.06
CA GLN A 283 -5.87 8.38 17.97
C GLN A 283 -6.50 7.07 17.49
N THR A 284 -5.89 6.38 16.51
CA THR A 284 -6.39 5.08 16.04
C THR A 284 -6.38 4.05 17.18
N LEU A 285 -5.24 3.94 17.87
CA LEU A 285 -5.08 2.97 18.95
C LEU A 285 -6.03 3.27 20.12
N ARG A 286 -6.23 4.55 20.47
CA ARG A 286 -7.21 4.96 21.47
C ARG A 286 -8.65 4.64 21.05
N ARG A 287 -9.02 4.85 19.79
CA ARG A 287 -10.34 4.47 19.27
C ARG A 287 -10.56 2.96 19.30
N PHE A 288 -9.57 2.16 18.91
CA PHE A 288 -9.62 0.71 19.05
C PHE A 288 -9.73 0.26 20.51
N GLN A 289 -8.97 0.88 21.40
CA GLN A 289 -9.03 0.61 22.83
C GLN A 289 -10.45 0.84 23.38
N SER A 290 -11.06 2.01 23.10
CA SER A 290 -12.42 2.31 23.54
C SER A 290 -13.44 1.31 22.96
N LEU A 291 -13.40 1.13 21.63
CA LEU A 291 -14.31 0.24 20.91
C LEU A 291 -14.25 -1.19 21.45
N PHE A 292 -13.06 -1.77 21.57
CA PHE A 292 -12.94 -3.14 22.04
C PHE A 292 -13.29 -3.28 23.52
N SER A 293 -12.90 -2.32 24.36
CA SER A 293 -13.26 -2.37 25.78
C SER A 293 -14.78 -2.36 25.96
N ARG A 294 -15.50 -1.65 25.08
CA ARG A 294 -16.96 -1.64 25.06
C ARG A 294 -17.55 -2.94 24.53
N ILE A 295 -17.03 -3.48 23.42
CA ILE A 295 -17.47 -4.77 22.85
C ILE A 295 -17.34 -5.91 23.87
N PHE A 296 -16.27 -5.92 24.65
CA PHE A 296 -16.00 -7.00 25.61
C PHE A 296 -16.34 -6.65 27.06
N GLU A 297 -16.90 -5.46 27.31
CA GLU A 297 -17.29 -4.97 28.65
C GLU A 297 -16.18 -5.10 29.70
N THR A 298 -14.93 -4.93 29.28
CA THR A 298 -13.75 -5.06 30.12
C THR A 298 -12.67 -4.09 29.66
N PRO A 299 -11.84 -3.53 30.55
CA PRO A 299 -10.73 -2.67 30.14
C PRO A 299 -9.74 -3.45 29.27
N LEU A 300 -9.68 -3.12 27.99
CA LEU A 300 -8.72 -3.68 27.05
C LEU A 300 -7.71 -2.61 26.62
N ARG A 301 -6.57 -3.02 26.10
CA ARG A 301 -5.49 -2.13 25.67
C ARG A 301 -4.99 -2.53 24.29
N VAL A 302 -4.95 -1.54 23.41
CA VAL A 302 -4.27 -1.62 22.11
C VAL A 302 -3.21 -0.53 22.09
N ASP A 303 -1.94 -0.89 21.99
CA ASP A 303 -0.85 0.09 22.10
C ASP A 303 0.29 -0.12 21.11
N ASN A 304 1.17 0.88 21.05
CA ASN A 304 2.38 0.84 20.24
C ASN A 304 3.60 1.28 21.09
N PRO A 305 4.33 0.34 21.71
CA PRO A 305 5.49 0.67 22.54
C PRO A 305 6.61 1.38 21.78
N PHE A 306 6.66 1.31 20.45
CA PHE A 306 7.70 1.92 19.62
C PHE A 306 7.35 3.32 19.11
N PHE A 307 6.24 3.91 19.55
CA PHE A 307 5.84 5.26 19.15
C PHE A 307 6.93 6.32 19.42
N TRP A 308 7.78 6.14 20.42
CA TRP A 308 8.86 7.11 20.74
C TRP A 308 10.21 6.79 20.12
N ARG A 309 10.26 5.80 19.22
CA ARG A 309 11.48 5.32 18.57
C ARG A 309 11.51 5.70 17.10
N THR A 310 12.69 5.97 16.58
CA THR A 310 12.96 6.04 15.13
C THR A 310 13.20 4.64 14.55
N LYS A 311 13.15 4.49 13.23
CA LYS A 311 13.55 3.23 12.58
C LYS A 311 15.02 2.87 12.86
N THR A 312 15.89 3.88 13.03
CA THR A 312 17.30 3.67 13.45
C THR A 312 17.36 3.08 14.85
N ASP A 313 16.62 3.65 15.82
CA ASP A 313 16.55 3.12 17.20
C ASP A 313 16.08 1.65 17.21
N VAL A 314 15.13 1.29 16.33
CA VAL A 314 14.63 -0.08 16.14
C VAL A 314 15.73 -1.02 15.65
N ILE A 315 16.52 -0.60 14.65
CA ILE A 315 17.60 -1.40 14.09
C ILE A 315 18.74 -1.59 15.10
N GLU A 316 19.12 -0.53 15.82
CA GLU A 316 20.10 -0.58 16.90
C GLU A 316 19.66 -1.53 18.02
N THR A 317 18.35 -1.57 18.32
CA THR A 317 17.77 -2.52 19.27
C THR A 317 18.01 -3.96 18.83
N ILE A 318 17.76 -4.30 17.56
CA ILE A 318 18.02 -5.65 17.03
C ILE A 318 19.49 -6.04 17.21
N ALA A 319 20.40 -5.11 16.91
CA ALA A 319 21.84 -5.35 17.05
C ALA A 319 22.28 -5.51 18.50
N ARG A 320 21.80 -4.64 19.39
CA ARG A 320 22.06 -4.70 20.84
C ARG A 320 21.58 -6.02 21.47
N LEU A 321 20.49 -6.58 20.95
CA LEU A 321 19.96 -7.89 21.37
C LEU A 321 20.66 -9.09 20.70
N GLY A 322 21.75 -8.87 19.96
CA GLY A 322 22.56 -9.94 19.37
C GLY A 322 21.93 -10.61 18.14
N MET A 323 20.99 -9.93 17.48
CA MET A 323 20.23 -10.49 16.34
C MET A 323 20.43 -9.70 15.04
N ALA A 324 21.53 -8.95 14.93
CA ALA A 324 21.81 -8.14 13.74
C ALA A 324 21.86 -8.98 12.45
N ASP A 325 22.34 -10.22 12.52
CA ASP A 325 22.38 -11.18 11.40
C ASP A 325 20.98 -11.54 10.87
N GLN A 326 19.93 -11.26 11.64
CA GLN A 326 18.55 -11.53 11.26
C GLN A 326 17.89 -10.39 10.46
N ILE A 327 18.52 -9.21 10.39
CA ILE A 327 17.99 -8.03 9.68
C ILE A 327 17.68 -8.36 8.22
N ALA A 328 18.56 -9.07 7.51
CA ALA A 328 18.41 -9.47 6.11
C ALA A 328 17.16 -10.33 5.83
N PHE A 329 16.63 -11.04 6.83
CA PHE A 329 15.46 -11.92 6.66
C PHE A 329 14.12 -11.21 6.93
N THR A 330 14.14 -10.01 7.49
CA THR A 330 12.92 -9.20 7.72
C THR A 330 12.44 -8.51 6.43
N ARG A 331 11.15 -8.13 6.38
CA ARG A 331 10.53 -7.51 5.19
C ARG A 331 9.70 -6.28 5.54
N SER A 332 10.25 -5.11 5.24
CA SER A 332 9.55 -3.82 5.38
C SER A 332 8.84 -3.38 4.09
N CYS A 333 9.12 -4.00 2.94
CA CYS A 333 8.66 -3.50 1.64
C CYS A 333 7.13 -3.57 1.49
N ALA A 334 6.51 -2.44 1.13
CA ALA A 334 5.06 -2.34 0.88
C ALA A 334 4.63 -2.98 -0.45
N ASP A 335 5.52 -3.02 -1.45
CA ASP A 335 5.29 -3.71 -2.72
C ASP A 335 5.61 -5.20 -2.56
N VAL A 336 4.67 -5.94 -1.95
CA VAL A 336 4.78 -7.38 -1.70
C VAL A 336 4.70 -8.20 -3.00
N HIS A 337 3.93 -7.72 -3.97
CA HIS A 337 3.64 -8.48 -5.19
C HIS A 337 4.88 -8.62 -6.09
N ASN A 338 5.73 -7.60 -6.17
CA ASN A 338 6.93 -7.61 -7.03
C ASN A 338 8.20 -8.12 -6.35
N GLN A 339 8.11 -8.63 -5.10
CA GLN A 339 9.24 -9.25 -4.41
C GLN A 339 9.65 -10.56 -5.07
N THR A 340 10.95 -10.83 -5.10
CA THR A 340 11.56 -12.09 -5.53
C THR A 340 12.54 -12.60 -4.48
N LYS A 341 13.09 -13.81 -4.66
CA LYS A 341 14.15 -14.32 -3.77
C LYS A 341 15.42 -13.46 -3.83
N GLN A 342 15.70 -12.88 -4.99
CA GLN A 342 16.83 -11.97 -5.20
C GLN A 342 16.53 -10.58 -4.66
N PHE A 343 15.36 -10.02 -4.99
CA PHE A 343 14.95 -8.67 -4.60
C PHE A 343 13.83 -8.74 -3.57
N ALA A 344 14.24 -8.84 -2.30
CA ALA A 344 13.34 -8.78 -1.15
C ALA A 344 12.68 -7.40 -0.98
N HIS A 345 13.37 -6.35 -1.45
CA HIS A 345 12.96 -4.95 -1.32
C HIS A 345 12.89 -4.29 -2.70
N CYS A 346 11.87 -3.46 -2.94
CA CYS A 346 11.77 -2.73 -4.21
C CYS A 346 12.74 -1.54 -4.27
N GLY A 347 13.12 -0.97 -3.12
CA GLY A 347 13.97 0.23 -3.04
C GLY A 347 13.28 1.55 -3.36
N LEU A 348 12.03 1.52 -3.80
CA LEU A 348 11.27 2.69 -4.23
C LEU A 348 10.18 3.13 -3.24
N CYS A 349 9.53 2.18 -2.55
CA CYS A 349 8.48 2.52 -1.59
C CYS A 349 9.05 3.21 -0.34
N SER A 350 8.24 4.05 0.31
CA SER A 350 8.63 4.79 1.51
C SER A 350 9.23 3.90 2.60
N GLN A 351 8.69 2.70 2.80
CA GLN A 351 9.19 1.73 3.78
C GLN A 351 10.57 1.15 3.43
N CYS A 352 10.92 1.03 2.14
CA CYS A 352 12.25 0.60 1.71
C CYS A 352 13.27 1.73 1.84
N ILE A 353 12.88 2.96 1.47
CA ILE A 353 13.70 4.16 1.63
C ILE A 353 14.03 4.36 3.12
N ASP A 354 13.01 4.33 3.98
CA ASP A 354 13.15 4.50 5.42
C ASP A 354 14.03 3.42 6.06
N ARG A 355 13.76 2.14 5.74
CA ARG A 355 14.62 1.03 6.15
C ARG A 355 16.08 1.28 5.77
N ARG A 356 16.34 1.63 4.51
CA ARG A 356 17.71 1.70 3.99
C ARG A 356 18.48 2.87 4.61
N PHE A 357 17.85 4.03 4.77
CA PHE A 357 18.45 5.14 5.51
C PHE A 357 18.75 4.75 6.96
N ALA A 358 17.81 4.10 7.64
CA ALA A 358 17.98 3.73 9.04
C ALA A 358 19.11 2.69 9.24
N VAL A 359 19.24 1.72 8.34
CA VAL A 359 20.36 0.75 8.34
C VAL A 359 21.71 1.46 8.17
N LEU A 360 21.80 2.38 7.19
CA LEU A 360 23.04 3.12 6.91
C LEU A 360 23.41 4.05 8.07
N ALA A 361 22.42 4.70 8.68
CA ALA A 361 22.63 5.55 9.85
C ALA A 361 23.11 4.76 11.06
N ALA A 362 22.62 3.53 11.25
CA ALA A 362 23.06 2.62 12.31
C ALA A 362 24.44 1.98 12.05
N GLY A 363 25.02 2.14 10.85
CA GLY A 363 26.29 1.49 10.47
C GLY A 363 26.18 -0.04 10.37
N LEU A 364 25.00 -0.55 9.98
CA LEU A 364 24.70 -1.99 9.92
C LEU A 364 24.46 -2.48 8.49
N GLU A 365 24.98 -1.78 7.48
CA GLU A 365 24.85 -2.13 6.06
C GLU A 365 25.32 -3.55 5.71
N ARG A 366 26.28 -4.10 6.48
CA ARG A 366 26.74 -5.49 6.31
C ARG A 366 25.64 -6.53 6.56
N PHE A 367 24.59 -6.17 7.31
CA PHE A 367 23.48 -7.07 7.68
C PHE A 367 22.23 -6.84 6.84
N ASP A 368 22.28 -5.91 5.90
CA ASP A 368 21.20 -5.58 4.98
C ASP A 368 21.86 -5.30 3.61
N PRO A 369 22.13 -6.32 2.80
CA PRO A 369 22.91 -6.15 1.58
C PRO A 369 22.16 -5.29 0.54
N PRO A 370 22.84 -4.35 -0.15
CA PRO A 370 22.23 -3.52 -1.20
C PRO A 370 21.62 -4.37 -2.34
N GLU A 371 22.18 -5.55 -2.62
CA GLU A 371 21.71 -6.47 -3.67
C GLU A 371 20.30 -7.01 -3.40
N ALA A 372 19.82 -6.94 -2.15
CA ALA A 372 18.45 -7.29 -1.79
C ALA A 372 17.42 -6.26 -2.29
N TYR A 373 17.88 -5.10 -2.77
CA TYR A 373 17.07 -3.99 -3.26
C TYR A 373 17.09 -3.96 -4.79
N ARG A 374 15.91 -3.91 -5.41
CA ARG A 374 15.80 -3.77 -6.88
C ARG A 374 16.34 -2.42 -7.35
N VAL A 375 16.10 -1.37 -6.59
CA VAL A 375 16.65 -0.03 -6.81
C VAL A 375 17.47 0.34 -5.59
N ASP A 376 18.79 0.45 -5.76
CA ASP A 376 19.65 0.91 -4.67
C ASP A 376 19.30 2.36 -4.28
N LEU A 377 19.40 2.66 -2.99
CA LEU A 377 19.00 3.97 -2.47
C LEU A 377 19.82 5.11 -3.08
N MET A 378 21.15 4.93 -3.18
CA MET A 378 22.09 5.98 -3.57
C MET A 378 22.40 5.96 -5.06
N THR A 379 22.51 4.79 -5.67
CA THR A 379 22.96 4.65 -7.06
C THR A 379 21.84 4.23 -8.01
N GLY A 380 20.70 3.77 -7.48
CA GLY A 380 19.58 3.32 -8.29
C GLY A 380 18.88 4.45 -9.04
N ILE A 381 18.73 4.27 -10.35
CA ILE A 381 18.04 5.21 -11.25
C ILE A 381 16.53 5.14 -10.99
N ARG A 382 15.90 6.30 -10.82
CA ARG A 382 14.45 6.42 -10.62
C ARG A 382 13.79 6.98 -11.88
N ALA A 383 13.21 6.11 -12.70
CA ALA A 383 12.67 6.53 -14.00
C ALA A 383 11.38 7.36 -13.90
N ARG A 384 10.46 6.99 -13.00
CA ARG A 384 9.15 7.63 -12.89
C ARG A 384 9.19 8.87 -12.00
N VAL A 385 8.43 9.91 -12.35
CA VAL A 385 8.32 11.14 -11.56
C VAL A 385 7.92 10.86 -10.12
N GLN A 386 7.00 9.92 -9.88
CA GLN A 386 6.54 9.57 -8.54
C GLN A 386 7.67 8.93 -7.70
N ASP A 387 8.54 8.13 -8.32
CA ASP A 387 9.67 7.50 -7.63
C ASP A 387 10.73 8.54 -7.25
N LYS A 388 10.99 9.50 -8.16
CA LYS A 388 11.88 10.65 -7.91
C LYS A 388 11.36 11.49 -6.74
N GLU A 389 10.09 11.89 -6.78
CA GLU A 389 9.49 12.74 -5.75
C GLU A 389 9.33 12.01 -4.41
N ALA A 390 9.04 10.70 -4.40
CA ALA A 390 8.99 9.92 -3.16
C ALA A 390 10.33 9.95 -2.42
N ALA A 391 11.45 9.78 -3.12
CA ALA A 391 12.77 9.80 -2.50
C ALA A 391 13.22 11.22 -2.13
N LEU A 392 12.97 12.20 -3.00
CA LEU A 392 13.32 13.60 -2.74
C LEU A 392 12.52 14.21 -1.59
N SER A 393 11.20 14.02 -1.56
CA SER A 393 10.35 14.52 -0.48
C SER A 393 10.72 13.90 0.86
N TYR A 394 11.15 12.64 0.88
CA TYR A 394 11.65 11.99 2.10
C TYR A 394 12.89 12.70 2.66
N VAL A 395 13.90 12.97 1.82
CA VAL A 395 15.12 13.70 2.26
C VAL A 395 14.82 15.16 2.62
N ARG A 396 13.95 15.85 1.87
CA ARG A 396 13.50 17.21 2.18
C ARG A 396 12.77 17.29 3.51
N ALA A 397 11.92 16.31 3.82
CA ALA A 397 11.24 16.23 5.10
C ALA A 397 12.26 16.05 6.24
N ALA A 398 13.23 15.13 6.07
CA ALA A 398 14.30 14.91 7.05
C ALA A 398 15.15 16.16 7.33
N LEU A 399 15.52 16.94 6.30
CA LEU A 399 16.17 18.24 6.48
C LEU A 399 15.32 19.21 7.30
N GLY A 400 14.02 19.26 7.01
CA GLY A 400 13.08 20.05 7.79
C GLY A 400 12.98 19.61 9.25
N TYR A 401 13.07 18.30 9.51
CA TYR A 401 13.00 17.73 10.84
C TYR A 401 14.28 17.93 11.66
N GLU A 402 15.45 17.97 11.04
CA GLU A 402 16.73 18.17 11.74
C GLU A 402 16.72 19.43 12.63
N MET A 403 16.00 20.48 12.20
CA MET A 403 15.92 21.77 12.88
C MET A 403 14.54 22.08 13.48
N ILE A 404 13.60 21.13 13.49
CA ILE A 404 12.21 21.42 13.88
C ILE A 404 12.06 21.62 15.39
N ALA A 405 11.48 22.74 15.83
CA ALA A 405 11.06 22.92 17.22
C ALA A 405 9.58 22.54 17.42
N GLY A 406 9.17 22.34 18.68
CA GLY A 406 7.79 21.98 19.02
C GLY A 406 6.75 23.01 18.57
N ALA A 407 7.08 24.31 18.60
CA ALA A 407 6.20 25.37 18.12
C ALA A 407 6.06 25.37 16.59
N ASP A 408 7.16 25.11 15.86
CA ASP A 408 7.15 25.04 14.40
C ASP A 408 6.36 23.83 13.88
N LEU A 409 6.35 22.74 14.66
CA LEU A 409 5.63 21.52 14.34
C LEU A 409 4.13 21.78 14.18
N LEU A 410 3.53 22.57 15.07
CA LEU A 410 2.09 22.87 15.02
C LEU A 410 1.74 23.75 13.81
N THR A 411 2.57 24.76 13.53
CA THR A 411 2.39 25.65 12.38
C THR A 411 2.50 24.89 11.07
N ARG A 412 3.47 23.98 10.96
CA ARG A 412 3.74 23.21 9.74
C ARG A 412 2.80 22.00 9.57
N TYR A 413 2.38 21.39 10.68
CA TYR A 413 1.55 20.19 10.70
C TYR A 413 0.42 20.30 11.74
N PRO A 414 -0.63 21.12 11.51
CA PRO A 414 -1.73 21.28 12.48
C PRO A 414 -2.41 19.95 12.87
N ALA A 415 -2.44 19.01 11.93
CA ALA A 415 -2.99 17.66 12.14
C ALA A 415 -2.25 16.85 13.23
N ILE A 416 -1.09 17.30 13.70
CA ILE A 416 -0.34 16.65 14.79
C ILE A 416 -1.12 16.64 16.11
N LEU A 417 -2.04 17.59 16.30
CA LEU A 417 -2.91 17.64 17.48
C LEU A 417 -3.72 16.35 17.66
N ASN A 418 -4.13 15.73 16.55
CA ASN A 418 -4.79 14.43 16.57
C ASN A 418 -3.96 13.36 17.29
N ALA A 419 -2.63 13.39 17.17
CA ALA A 419 -1.74 12.50 17.91
C ALA A 419 -1.59 12.96 19.37
N VAL A 420 -1.28 14.25 19.57
CA VAL A 420 -1.01 14.87 20.87
C VAL A 420 -2.14 14.61 21.87
N ASP A 421 -3.39 14.81 21.46
CA ASP A 421 -4.57 14.68 22.31
C ASP A 421 -4.81 13.23 22.79
N HIS A 422 -4.12 12.26 22.19
CA HIS A 422 -4.31 10.82 22.43
C HIS A 422 -3.08 10.13 23.01
N LEU A 423 -2.02 10.88 23.35
CA LEU A 423 -0.80 10.33 23.97
C LEU A 423 -0.87 10.20 25.50
N GLY A 424 -1.88 10.79 26.14
CA GLY A 424 -2.06 10.72 27.59
C GLY A 424 -1.05 11.57 28.39
N GLU A 425 -0.42 12.55 27.73
CA GLU A 425 0.55 13.48 28.32
C GLU A 425 0.17 14.93 27.98
N PRO A 426 0.59 15.93 28.79
CA PRO A 426 0.32 17.34 28.50
C PRO A 426 0.79 17.74 27.09
N SER A 427 -0.01 18.55 26.38
CA SER A 427 0.21 18.87 24.97
C SER A 427 1.61 19.40 24.67
N ASP A 428 2.14 20.30 25.52
CA ASP A 428 3.51 20.83 25.38
C ASP A 428 4.59 19.76 25.52
N SER A 429 4.39 18.79 26.43
CA SER A 429 5.31 17.66 26.61
C SER A 429 5.29 16.77 25.38
N SER A 430 4.10 16.42 24.90
CA SER A 430 3.88 15.62 23.70
C SER A 430 4.52 16.26 22.47
N LEU A 431 4.29 17.57 22.24
CA LEU A 431 4.88 18.32 21.13
C LEU A 431 6.41 18.34 21.19
N ARG A 432 7.00 18.59 22.37
CA ARG A 432 8.46 18.56 22.54
C ARG A 432 9.04 17.18 22.26
N ARG A 433 8.40 16.11 22.74
CA ARG A 433 8.87 14.74 22.53
C ARG A 433 8.72 14.29 21.07
N ILE A 434 7.64 14.68 20.40
CA ILE A 434 7.47 14.43 18.97
C ILE A 434 8.53 15.19 18.17
N ALA A 435 8.78 16.47 18.48
CA ALA A 435 9.86 17.22 17.84
C ALA A 435 11.21 16.53 18.04
N GLY A 436 11.53 16.07 19.26
CA GLY A 436 12.75 15.31 19.54
C GLY A 436 12.84 13.98 18.79
N LEU A 437 11.72 13.26 18.60
CA LEU A 437 11.66 12.07 17.74
C LEU A 437 12.00 12.40 16.28
N LEU A 438 11.37 13.44 15.73
CA LEU A 438 11.58 13.87 14.35
C LEU A 438 13.00 14.39 14.13
N GLN A 439 13.57 15.13 15.08
CA GLN A 439 14.96 15.60 15.05
C GLN A 439 15.94 14.43 14.94
N ARG A 440 15.82 13.39 15.79
CA ARG A 440 16.67 12.20 15.71
C ARG A 440 16.56 11.50 14.35
N HIS A 441 15.34 11.39 13.83
CA HIS A 441 15.11 10.83 12.51
C HIS A 441 15.74 11.67 11.38
N GLY A 442 15.54 12.99 11.42
CA GLY A 442 16.14 13.93 10.48
C GLY A 442 17.67 13.86 10.49
N GLN A 443 18.27 13.89 11.68
CA GLN A 443 19.72 13.74 11.86
C GLN A 443 20.24 12.43 11.27
N ALA A 444 19.56 11.31 11.51
CA ALA A 444 19.95 10.01 10.94
C ALA A 444 19.99 10.05 9.41
N VAL A 445 18.91 10.51 8.75
CA VAL A 445 18.84 10.58 7.28
C VAL A 445 19.85 11.59 6.71
N VAL A 446 19.92 12.78 7.30
CA VAL A 446 20.80 13.86 6.82
C VAL A 446 22.27 13.49 6.99
N SER A 447 22.65 12.82 8.09
CA SER A 447 24.03 12.36 8.29
C SER A 447 24.48 11.37 7.21
N VAL A 448 23.60 10.46 6.78
CA VAL A 448 23.85 9.53 5.68
C VAL A 448 24.07 10.30 4.37
N MET A 449 23.19 11.25 4.04
CA MET A 449 23.35 12.07 2.83
C MET A 449 24.63 12.91 2.85
N ARG A 450 24.97 13.55 3.98
CA ARG A 450 26.21 14.32 4.15
C ARG A 450 27.45 13.43 3.98
N LYS A 451 27.44 12.21 4.52
CA LYS A 451 28.52 11.24 4.37
C LYS A 451 28.74 10.86 2.90
N GLU A 452 27.67 10.50 2.19
CA GLU A 452 27.75 10.13 0.77
C GLU A 452 28.24 11.28 -0.12
N LEU A 453 27.70 12.48 0.09
CA LEU A 453 28.07 13.68 -0.69
C LEU A 453 29.44 14.26 -0.31
N GLY A 454 29.97 13.91 0.86
CA GLY A 454 31.35 14.24 1.26
C GLY A 454 32.39 13.38 0.54
N VAL A 455 32.00 12.21 0.02
CA VAL A 455 32.88 11.27 -0.68
C VAL A 455 32.82 11.46 -2.20
N ARG A 456 31.65 11.76 -2.76
CA ARG A 456 31.41 11.85 -4.20
C ARG A 456 30.54 13.07 -4.51
N ARG A 457 30.87 13.81 -5.57
CA ARG A 457 30.06 14.98 -5.98
C ARG A 457 28.72 14.53 -6.55
N PRO A 458 27.63 15.30 -6.39
CA PRO A 458 26.31 14.93 -6.93
C PRO A 458 26.32 14.54 -8.41
N ASP A 459 27.03 15.28 -9.25
CA ASP A 459 27.10 15.07 -10.71
C ASP A 459 27.89 13.82 -11.10
N GLU A 460 28.66 13.26 -10.17
CA GLU A 460 29.36 12.00 -10.40
C GLU A 460 28.41 10.82 -10.23
N PHE A 461 27.31 10.94 -9.48
CA PHE A 461 26.32 9.87 -9.34
C PHE A 461 25.48 9.69 -10.62
N PRO A 462 24.92 8.48 -10.87
CA PRO A 462 24.06 8.26 -12.04
C PRO A 462 22.92 9.27 -12.12
N ALA A 463 22.59 9.72 -13.32
CA ALA A 463 21.44 10.59 -13.56
C ALA A 463 20.17 9.95 -12.96
N ASP A 464 19.32 10.79 -12.36
CA ASP A 464 18.09 10.38 -11.65
C ASP A 464 18.29 9.44 -10.43
N SER A 465 19.51 9.30 -9.93
CA SER A 465 19.75 8.74 -8.60
C SER A 465 19.48 9.77 -7.50
N LEU A 466 19.27 9.32 -6.26
CA LEU A 466 18.89 10.22 -5.16
C LEU A 466 19.93 11.32 -4.88
N PRO A 467 21.24 11.04 -4.75
CA PRO A 467 22.25 12.08 -4.55
C PRO A 467 22.33 13.08 -5.72
N HIS A 468 22.23 12.60 -6.97
CA HIS A 468 22.19 13.46 -8.15
C HIS A 468 20.98 14.39 -8.14
N LEU A 469 19.77 13.83 -7.93
CA LEU A 469 18.52 14.60 -7.84
C LEU A 469 18.58 15.64 -6.72
N PHE A 470 19.11 15.26 -5.57
CA PHE A 470 19.23 16.12 -4.40
C PHE A 470 20.22 17.27 -4.62
N GLY A 471 21.39 16.98 -5.21
CA GLY A 471 22.40 18.00 -5.53
C GLY A 471 21.90 19.06 -6.50
N ARG A 472 21.13 18.68 -7.54
CA ARG A 472 20.50 19.64 -8.46
C ARG A 472 19.62 20.66 -7.73
N ILE A 473 18.87 20.21 -6.72
CA ILE A 473 18.00 21.09 -5.91
C ILE A 473 18.83 22.03 -5.04
N GLN A 474 19.90 21.52 -4.41
CA GLN A 474 20.77 22.36 -3.59
C GLN A 474 21.46 23.45 -4.41
N ASN A 475 21.94 23.10 -5.61
CA ASN A 475 22.58 24.05 -6.52
C ASN A 475 21.60 25.13 -6.99
N ALA A 476 20.36 24.75 -7.36
CA ALA A 476 19.31 25.69 -7.75
C ALA A 476 18.86 26.64 -6.62
N GLN A 477 19.06 26.26 -5.35
CA GLN A 477 18.75 27.10 -4.19
C GLN A 477 19.93 27.97 -3.73
N ALA A 478 21.17 27.47 -3.85
CA ALA A 478 22.38 28.19 -3.46
C ALA A 478 22.76 29.28 -4.48
N TRP A 479 22.44 29.05 -5.75
CA TRP A 479 22.54 30.00 -6.84
C TRP A 479 21.15 30.03 -7.48
N PRO A 480 20.27 31.00 -7.16
CA PRO A 480 19.15 31.23 -8.02
C PRO A 480 19.77 31.52 -9.38
N GLU A 481 19.53 30.66 -10.37
CA GLU A 481 19.93 30.95 -11.74
C GLU A 481 19.48 32.38 -12.02
N GLY A 482 20.44 33.29 -12.23
CA GLY A 482 20.11 34.64 -12.68
C GLY A 482 19.25 34.48 -13.93
N PRO A 483 18.34 35.42 -14.24
CA PRO A 483 17.47 35.28 -15.41
C PRO A 483 18.37 34.99 -16.59
N SER A 484 18.32 33.75 -17.11
CA SER A 484 19.13 33.41 -18.26
C SER A 484 18.58 34.27 -19.37
N LEU A 485 19.36 35.26 -19.81
CA LEU A 485 19.03 36.11 -20.96
C LEU A 485 19.27 35.34 -22.27
N SER A 486 19.21 34.03 -22.19
CA SER A 486 19.23 33.10 -23.30
C SER A 486 18.41 31.92 -22.79
N PRO A 487 17.24 31.64 -23.38
CA PRO A 487 16.53 30.42 -23.07
C PRO A 487 17.40 29.29 -23.61
N GLU A 488 18.34 28.80 -22.80
CA GLU A 488 18.72 27.40 -22.84
C GLU A 488 17.46 26.64 -22.42
N HIS A 489 16.58 26.45 -23.41
CA HIS A 489 15.79 25.24 -23.44
C HIS A 489 16.84 24.13 -23.33
N ASP A 490 16.95 23.50 -22.17
CA ASP A 490 17.11 22.05 -22.18
C ASP A 490 16.09 21.60 -23.23
N PRO A 491 16.50 21.05 -24.39
CA PRO A 491 15.52 20.43 -25.23
C PRO A 491 14.91 19.37 -24.33
N VAL A 492 13.65 19.58 -23.92
CA VAL A 492 12.71 18.48 -23.95
C VAL A 492 13.04 17.85 -25.29
N GLU A 493 13.70 16.69 -25.30
CA GLU A 493 13.76 15.89 -26.50
C GLU A 493 12.30 15.77 -26.89
N THR A 494 11.87 16.62 -27.82
CA THR A 494 10.61 16.50 -28.52
C THR A 494 10.84 15.26 -29.34
N LYS A 495 10.63 14.13 -28.68
CA LYS A 495 10.60 12.82 -29.29
C LYS A 495 9.73 12.96 -30.51
N GLU A 496 10.32 12.76 -31.67
CA GLU A 496 9.66 13.03 -32.95
C GLU A 496 8.30 12.35 -32.97
N ALA A 497 7.25 13.12 -33.25
CA ALA A 497 5.88 12.62 -33.31
C ALA A 497 5.60 12.12 -34.72
N PHE A 498 5.05 10.92 -34.83
CA PHE A 498 4.74 10.27 -36.10
C PHE A 498 3.28 10.49 -36.47
N GLU A 499 3.02 10.99 -37.67
CA GLU A 499 1.68 11.14 -38.23
C GLU A 499 1.21 9.79 -38.79
N LEU A 500 0.17 9.21 -38.18
CA LEU A 500 -0.51 7.99 -38.62
C LEU A 500 -1.76 8.37 -39.42
N VAL A 501 -1.70 8.18 -40.74
CA VAL A 501 -2.83 8.37 -41.64
C VAL A 501 -3.53 7.02 -41.88
N ILE A 502 -4.76 6.89 -41.39
CA ILE A 502 -5.59 5.70 -41.58
C ILE A 502 -6.39 5.83 -42.87
N ASP A 503 -6.06 5.03 -43.89
CA ASP A 503 -6.83 4.87 -45.12
C ASP A 503 -7.71 3.62 -45.01
N ARG A 504 -8.97 3.82 -44.63
CA ARG A 504 -9.96 2.74 -44.47
C ARG A 504 -10.34 2.08 -45.80
N LYS A 505 -10.27 2.81 -46.92
CA LYS A 505 -10.63 2.30 -48.26
C LYS A 505 -9.56 1.35 -48.80
N ARG A 506 -8.28 1.70 -48.62
CA ARG A 506 -7.14 0.88 -49.03
C ARG A 506 -6.67 -0.12 -47.97
N GLN A 507 -7.30 -0.12 -46.79
CA GLN A 507 -6.96 -0.98 -45.65
C GLN A 507 -5.46 -0.87 -45.30
N LEU A 508 -5.00 0.38 -45.15
CA LEU A 508 -3.60 0.74 -45.02
C LEU A 508 -3.43 1.87 -43.99
N VAL A 509 -2.38 1.77 -43.16
CA VAL A 509 -1.87 2.91 -42.38
C VAL A 509 -0.61 3.44 -43.05
N VAL A 510 -0.55 4.75 -43.28
CA VAL A 510 0.65 5.45 -43.76
C VAL A 510 1.23 6.27 -42.62
N ILE A 511 2.51 6.07 -42.30
CA ILE A 511 3.21 6.79 -41.22
C ILE A 511 4.19 7.80 -41.84
N ASN A 512 4.04 9.08 -41.48
CA ASN A 512 4.79 10.22 -42.03
C ASN A 512 4.83 10.29 -43.57
N GLY A 513 3.83 9.72 -44.25
CA GLY A 513 3.80 9.64 -45.71
C GLY A 513 4.77 8.63 -46.35
N ILE A 514 5.63 7.98 -45.55
CA ILE A 514 6.76 7.17 -46.04
C ILE A 514 6.53 5.68 -45.77
N ILE A 515 6.08 5.32 -44.57
CA ILE A 515 5.98 3.92 -44.15
C ILE A 515 4.56 3.41 -44.36
N SER A 516 4.43 2.26 -45.03
CA SER A 516 3.14 1.66 -45.42
C SER A 516 2.87 0.34 -44.67
N ILE A 517 1.82 0.28 -43.85
CA ILE A 517 1.44 -0.89 -43.02
C ILE A 517 0.07 -1.45 -43.40
N LYS A 518 0.02 -2.71 -43.83
CA LYS A 518 -1.20 -3.43 -44.23
C LYS A 518 -1.46 -4.69 -43.39
N GLY A 519 -2.64 -5.30 -43.55
CA GLY A 519 -2.96 -6.61 -42.99
C GLY A 519 -3.30 -6.57 -41.49
N ALA A 520 -2.78 -7.53 -40.73
CA ALA A 520 -3.11 -7.65 -39.30
C ALA A 520 -2.67 -6.42 -38.47
N ALA A 521 -1.50 -5.84 -38.77
CA ALA A 521 -1.04 -4.62 -38.10
C ALA A 521 -1.89 -3.39 -38.46
N TYR A 522 -2.41 -3.30 -39.69
CA TYR A 522 -3.37 -2.26 -40.05
C TYR A 522 -4.63 -2.35 -39.17
N ARG A 523 -5.19 -3.55 -39.00
CA ARG A 523 -6.40 -3.74 -38.18
C ARG A 523 -6.17 -3.32 -36.72
N LEU A 524 -5.05 -3.75 -36.13
CA LEU A 524 -4.67 -3.37 -34.78
C LEU A 524 -4.50 -1.85 -34.65
N LEU A 525 -3.69 -1.24 -35.51
CA LEU A 525 -3.42 0.20 -35.48
C LEU A 525 -4.69 1.02 -35.71
N SER A 526 -5.61 0.55 -36.55
CA SER A 526 -6.89 1.23 -36.80
C SER A 526 -7.79 1.23 -35.57
N VAL A 527 -7.90 0.10 -34.86
CA VAL A 527 -8.70 0.00 -33.62
C VAL A 527 -8.11 0.88 -32.52
N LEU A 528 -6.79 0.91 -32.38
CA LEU A 528 -6.12 1.79 -31.41
C LEU A 528 -6.19 3.27 -31.82
N ALA A 529 -6.17 3.56 -33.13
CA ALA A 529 -6.33 4.90 -33.67
C ALA A 529 -7.71 5.50 -33.39
N ASP A 530 -8.77 4.68 -33.48
CA ASP A 530 -10.13 5.12 -33.16
C ASP A 530 -10.24 5.59 -31.69
N GLU A 531 -9.66 4.86 -30.75
CA GLU A 531 -9.63 5.26 -29.33
C GLU A 531 -8.72 6.46 -29.08
N HIS A 532 -7.58 6.54 -29.77
CA HIS A 532 -6.70 7.70 -29.70
C HIS A 532 -7.41 8.98 -30.18
N LEU A 533 -8.25 8.90 -31.22
CA LEU A 533 -9.05 10.04 -31.69
C LEU A 533 -10.16 10.44 -30.72
N VAL A 534 -10.73 9.50 -29.95
CA VAL A 534 -11.66 9.82 -28.87
C VAL A 534 -10.95 10.64 -27.79
N GLY A 535 -9.75 10.22 -27.37
CA GLY A 535 -8.94 10.96 -26.40
C GLY A 535 -8.58 12.36 -26.89
N ALA A 536 -8.11 12.48 -28.13
CA ALA A 536 -7.76 13.75 -28.76
C ALA A 536 -8.97 14.69 -28.91
N GLY A 537 -10.13 14.16 -29.31
CA GLY A 537 -11.36 14.93 -29.50
C GLY A 537 -11.98 15.46 -28.20
N GLN A 538 -11.64 14.84 -27.07
CA GLN A 538 -12.05 15.27 -25.73
C GLN A 538 -11.09 16.28 -25.08
N GLY A 539 -9.96 16.62 -25.74
CA GLY A 539 -8.96 17.53 -25.22
C GLY A 539 -8.21 16.99 -23.98
N LEU A 540 -8.12 15.68 -23.85
CA LEU A 540 -7.42 15.03 -22.74
C LEU A 540 -5.91 15.29 -22.80
N ASP A 541 -5.24 15.28 -21.65
CA ASP A 541 -3.77 15.21 -21.61
C ASP A 541 -3.30 13.87 -22.22
N PRO A 542 -2.15 13.80 -22.92
CA PRO A 542 -1.61 12.55 -23.47
C PRO A 542 -1.59 11.41 -22.46
N LEU A 543 -1.26 11.65 -21.19
CA LEU A 543 -1.24 10.58 -20.18
C LEU A 543 -2.63 9.96 -19.95
N ASP A 544 -3.69 10.68 -20.25
CA ASP A 544 -5.10 10.31 -20.00
C ASP A 544 -5.81 9.72 -21.23
N TYR A 545 -5.11 9.52 -22.35
CA TYR A 545 -5.72 8.90 -23.53
C TYR A 545 -6.20 7.47 -23.21
N PRO A 546 -7.42 7.11 -23.67
CA PRO A 546 -8.07 5.86 -23.31
C PRO A 546 -7.26 4.63 -23.77
N THR A 547 -7.33 3.56 -22.98
CA THR A 547 -6.71 2.27 -23.27
C THR A 547 -7.75 1.18 -23.51
N LEU A 548 -7.46 0.26 -24.41
CA LEU A 548 -8.27 -0.94 -24.63
C LEU A 548 -7.71 -2.11 -23.83
N SER A 549 -8.53 -2.66 -22.93
CA SER A 549 -8.20 -3.92 -22.25
C SER A 549 -8.04 -5.06 -23.25
N GLY A 550 -7.27 -6.10 -22.88
CA GLY A 550 -7.04 -7.26 -23.72
C GLY A 550 -8.31 -7.94 -24.21
N GLY A 551 -9.33 -8.08 -23.35
CA GLY A 551 -10.63 -8.65 -23.73
C GLY A 551 -11.36 -7.81 -24.78
N VAL A 552 -11.45 -6.50 -24.57
CA VAL A 552 -12.10 -5.59 -25.52
C VAL A 552 -11.36 -5.56 -26.86
N LEU A 553 -10.03 -5.59 -26.82
CA LEU A 553 -9.21 -5.64 -28.02
C LEU A 553 -9.32 -6.98 -28.75
N ALA A 554 -9.48 -8.10 -28.03
CA ALA A 554 -9.74 -9.40 -28.62
C ALA A 554 -11.07 -9.41 -29.37
N ASP A 555 -12.14 -8.91 -28.75
CA ASP A 555 -13.47 -8.82 -29.34
C ASP A 555 -13.46 -7.95 -30.61
N ARG A 556 -12.87 -6.75 -30.53
CA ARG A 556 -12.81 -5.82 -31.68
C ARG A 556 -11.95 -6.31 -32.84
N LEU A 557 -10.98 -7.20 -32.58
CA LEU A 557 -10.11 -7.77 -33.61
C LEU A 557 -10.52 -9.18 -34.07
N GLY A 558 -11.55 -9.77 -33.45
CA GLY A 558 -11.97 -11.15 -33.70
C GLY A 558 -10.93 -12.19 -33.29
N LEU A 559 -10.25 -11.97 -32.16
CA LEU A 559 -9.23 -12.87 -31.60
C LEU A 559 -9.83 -13.72 -30.46
N LEU A 560 -9.27 -14.91 -30.25
CA LEU A 560 -9.82 -15.91 -29.32
C LEU A 560 -9.67 -15.53 -27.84
N ASP A 561 -8.56 -14.92 -27.45
CA ASP A 561 -8.23 -14.62 -26.05
C ASP A 561 -7.15 -13.51 -25.92
N ASP A 562 -6.82 -13.16 -24.67
CA ASP A 562 -5.78 -12.17 -24.34
C ASP A 562 -4.37 -12.63 -24.79
N ALA A 563 -4.11 -13.94 -24.87
CA ALA A 563 -2.85 -14.46 -25.37
C ALA A 563 -2.67 -14.19 -26.87
N ALA A 564 -3.73 -14.35 -27.66
CA ALA A 564 -3.78 -14.00 -29.07
C ALA A 564 -3.60 -12.49 -29.29
N VAL A 565 -4.14 -11.64 -28.41
CA VAL A 565 -3.92 -10.18 -28.43
C VAL A 565 -2.45 -9.84 -28.21
N ARG A 566 -1.83 -10.39 -27.16
CA ARG A 566 -0.38 -10.21 -26.89
C ARG A 566 0.47 -10.61 -28.08
N GLN A 567 0.15 -11.74 -28.72
CA GLN A 567 0.86 -12.21 -29.90
C GLN A 567 0.65 -11.26 -31.09
N SER A 568 -0.57 -10.76 -31.29
CA SER A 568 -0.90 -9.78 -32.33
C SER A 568 -0.09 -8.49 -32.15
N VAL A 569 -0.08 -7.92 -30.94
CA VAL A 569 0.69 -6.71 -30.59
C VAL A 569 2.18 -6.91 -30.82
N ASN A 570 2.76 -8.02 -30.35
CA ASN A 570 4.18 -8.30 -30.53
C ASN A 570 4.57 -8.46 -32.01
N ARG A 571 3.73 -9.10 -32.83
CA ARG A 571 3.93 -9.20 -34.28
C ARG A 571 3.86 -7.82 -34.94
N SER A 572 2.89 -6.99 -34.57
CA SER A 572 2.75 -5.64 -35.10
C SER A 572 3.93 -4.74 -34.71
N ARG A 573 4.42 -4.80 -33.47
CA ARG A 573 5.65 -4.10 -33.05
C ARG A 573 6.87 -4.55 -33.85
N SER A 574 7.02 -5.85 -34.09
CA SER A 574 8.13 -6.39 -34.88
C SER A 574 8.06 -5.92 -36.34
N GLN A 575 6.87 -5.91 -36.93
CA GLN A 575 6.63 -5.41 -38.27
C GLN A 575 6.91 -3.90 -38.38
N LEU A 576 6.48 -3.11 -37.39
CA LEU A 576 6.76 -1.68 -37.31
C LEU A 576 8.27 -1.41 -37.20
N ALA A 577 8.96 -2.12 -36.31
CA ALA A 577 10.41 -2.00 -36.15
C ALA A 577 11.17 -2.28 -37.46
N GLN A 578 10.80 -3.34 -38.17
CA GLN A 578 11.40 -3.67 -39.47
C GLN A 578 11.15 -2.58 -40.51
N ARG A 579 9.94 -2.03 -40.55
CA ARG A 579 9.53 -1.01 -41.53
C ARG A 579 10.14 0.35 -41.25
N PHE A 580 10.30 0.71 -39.98
CA PHE A 580 11.05 1.90 -39.54
C PHE A 580 12.51 1.80 -39.93
N GLY A 581 13.17 0.68 -39.62
CA GLY A 581 14.56 0.45 -40.03
C GLY A 581 14.78 0.40 -41.55
N SER A 582 13.76 0.03 -42.33
CA SER A 582 13.83 0.06 -43.81
C SER A 582 13.60 1.46 -44.41
N ALA A 583 13.17 2.42 -43.60
CA ALA A 583 12.86 3.80 -43.99
C ALA A 583 13.81 4.81 -43.32
N ASP A 584 14.98 4.34 -42.88
CA ASP A 584 16.03 5.12 -42.20
C ASP A 584 15.59 5.77 -40.87
N PHE A 585 14.62 5.18 -40.17
CA PHE A 585 14.27 5.52 -38.79
C PHE A 585 14.79 4.47 -37.79
N GLU A 586 14.93 4.85 -36.52
CA GLU A 586 15.29 3.90 -35.46
C GLU A 586 14.22 2.81 -35.30
N ALA A 587 14.65 1.55 -35.29
CA ALA A 587 13.72 0.41 -35.21
C ALA A 587 12.90 0.39 -33.91
N GLU A 588 13.43 1.01 -32.83
CA GLU A 588 12.73 1.10 -31.56
C GLU A 588 11.57 2.10 -31.61
N ASP A 589 11.65 3.15 -32.44
CA ASP A 589 10.58 4.14 -32.61
C ASP A 589 9.28 3.49 -33.08
N GLY A 590 9.39 2.50 -33.97
CA GLY A 590 8.24 1.72 -34.45
C GLY A 590 7.60 0.85 -33.36
N LYS A 591 8.37 0.33 -32.39
CA LYS A 591 7.82 -0.53 -31.32
C LYS A 591 7.07 0.29 -30.27
N VAL A 592 7.58 1.48 -29.96
CA VAL A 592 7.03 2.34 -28.92
C VAL A 592 5.75 3.07 -29.36
N LEU A 593 5.39 3.05 -30.64
CA LEU A 593 4.11 3.59 -31.10
C LEU A 593 2.89 2.91 -30.45
N ILE A 594 3.03 1.64 -30.06
CA ILE A 594 2.00 0.89 -29.34
C ILE A 594 2.47 0.74 -27.89
N GLU A 595 1.71 1.28 -26.94
CA GLU A 595 1.99 1.15 -25.51
C GLU A 595 1.20 -0.01 -24.91
N ASN A 596 1.77 -0.63 -23.87
CA ASN A 596 1.05 -1.54 -22.99
C ASN A 596 1.14 -0.97 -21.57
N ILE A 597 0.03 -0.47 -21.05
CA ILE A 597 -0.07 0.07 -19.69
C ILE A 597 -0.50 -1.08 -18.77
N PRO A 598 0.34 -1.46 -17.77
CA PRO A 598 0.01 -2.52 -16.84
C PRO A 598 -1.36 -2.29 -16.21
N TRP A 599 -2.21 -3.33 -16.23
CA TRP A 599 -3.58 -3.34 -15.69
C TRP A 599 -4.62 -2.50 -16.45
N SER A 600 -4.22 -1.59 -17.34
CA SER A 600 -5.14 -0.73 -18.13
C SER A 600 -5.34 -1.22 -19.57
N GLY A 601 -4.30 -1.78 -20.22
CA GLY A 601 -4.39 -2.34 -21.57
C GLY A 601 -3.51 -1.62 -22.60
N TYR A 602 -3.93 -1.63 -23.87
CA TYR A 602 -3.14 -1.16 -25.00
C TYR A 602 -3.67 0.17 -25.56
N ARG A 603 -2.76 1.04 -26.02
CA ARG A 603 -3.09 2.28 -26.75
C ARG A 603 -1.98 2.67 -27.72
N LEU A 604 -2.23 3.66 -28.58
CA LEU A 604 -1.15 4.36 -29.29
C LEU A 604 -0.48 5.37 -28.35
N ALA A 605 0.85 5.46 -28.40
CA ALA A 605 1.65 6.39 -27.60
C ALA A 605 1.26 7.85 -27.93
N PRO A 606 0.56 8.55 -27.01
CA PRO A 606 -0.08 9.82 -27.31
C PRO A 606 0.89 11.00 -27.37
N ASP A 607 2.08 10.84 -26.80
CA ASP A 607 3.23 11.74 -26.91
C ASP A 607 4.07 11.50 -28.18
N ARG A 608 3.77 10.45 -28.95
CA ARG A 608 4.59 9.98 -30.09
C ARG A 608 3.80 9.82 -31.38
N VAL A 609 2.47 9.90 -31.33
CA VAL A 609 1.59 9.63 -32.46
C VAL A 609 0.56 10.73 -32.59
N THR A 610 0.39 11.23 -33.82
CA THR A 610 -0.80 12.00 -34.21
C THR A 610 -1.60 11.18 -35.21
N VAL A 611 -2.92 11.09 -35.03
CA VAL A 611 -3.78 10.28 -35.91
C VAL A 611 -4.61 11.17 -36.82
N ARG A 612 -4.65 10.82 -38.12
CA ARG A 612 -5.59 11.38 -39.10
C ARG A 612 -6.31 10.27 -39.83
N VAL A 613 -7.61 10.43 -40.04
CA VAL A 613 -8.41 9.52 -40.88
C VAL A 613 -8.63 10.20 -42.23
N GLN A 614 -8.24 9.53 -43.32
CA GLN A 614 -8.44 10.08 -44.65
C GLN A 614 -9.93 10.01 -45.02
N SER A 615 -10.59 11.18 -45.11
CA SER A 615 -11.99 11.26 -45.53
C SER A 615 -12.18 10.74 -46.97
N PRO A 616 -13.29 10.04 -47.27
CA PRO A 616 -13.62 9.71 -48.65
C PRO A 616 -13.90 11.01 -49.42
N LYS A 617 -13.13 11.28 -50.47
CA LYS A 617 -13.59 12.12 -51.58
C LYS A 617 -14.49 11.30 -52.49
#